data_AF-A0A930HP09-F1
#
_entry.id   AF-A0A930HP09-F1
#
_cell.length_a   1.000
_cell.length_b   1.000
_cell.length_c   1.000
_cell.angle_alpha   90.00
_cell.angle_beta   90.00
_cell.angle_gamma   90.00
#
_symmetry.space_group_name_H-M   'P 1'
#
loop_
_entity.id
_entity.type
_entity.pdbx_description
1 polymer ?
#
loop_
_entity_poly.entity_id
_entity_poly.type
_entity_poly.pdbx_seq_one_letter_code
_entity_poly.pdbx_strand_id
1 'polypeptide(L)'
;MKHFIFIIIGFFLFLIPCTAQGIGNTSSIGLSYYELHHSNLRKEILDITISYLKKKNIPSSKKMLVMTLTRRSKGTLISIDLLDKDDVRYDNKIFGYTKILDYTFILRGDEKNWIIKRLCKHKIRFTFCKRAPMADGVISWLFFQSGRSVELLSFNENW
;
A
#
# COMPACT_ATOMS: atom_id res chain seq x y z
N MET A 1 39.54 -39.87 0.93
CA MET A 1 38.09 -39.68 0.66
C MET A 1 37.40 -38.68 1.59
N LYS A 2 37.76 -38.57 2.89
CA LYS A 2 37.12 -37.60 3.81
C LYS A 2 37.28 -36.12 3.40
N HIS A 3 38.46 -35.71 2.90
CA HIS A 3 38.71 -34.32 2.51
C HIS A 3 37.97 -33.88 1.24
N PHE A 4 37.61 -34.81 0.35
CA PHE A 4 36.89 -34.49 -0.89
C PHE A 4 35.43 -34.12 -0.63
N ILE A 5 34.82 -34.75 0.39
CA ILE A 5 33.43 -34.48 0.81
C ILE A 5 33.31 -33.07 1.42
N PHE A 6 34.30 -32.63 2.20
CA PHE A 6 34.31 -31.28 2.79
C PHE A 6 34.43 -30.16 1.74
N ILE A 7 35.18 -30.39 0.66
CA ILE A 7 35.33 -29.41 -0.43
C ILE A 7 34.00 -29.27 -1.20
N ILE A 8 33.30 -30.38 -1.44
CA ILE A 8 32.00 -30.36 -2.13
C ILE A 8 30.94 -29.64 -1.29
N ILE A 9 30.88 -29.88 0.02
CA ILE A 9 29.93 -29.19 0.92
C ILE A 9 30.23 -27.68 1.01
N GLY A 10 31.51 -27.30 1.09
CA GLY A 10 31.93 -25.89 1.07
C GLY A 10 31.58 -25.19 -0.25
N PHE A 11 31.69 -25.89 -1.38
CA PHE A 11 31.33 -25.38 -2.70
C PHE A 11 29.80 -25.27 -2.88
N PHE A 12 29.02 -26.19 -2.32
CA PHE A 12 27.55 -26.10 -2.29
C PHE A 12 27.05 -24.95 -1.40
N LEU A 13 27.74 -24.63 -0.30
CA LEU A 13 27.47 -23.43 0.51
C LEU A 13 27.79 -22.13 -0.23
N PHE A 14 28.77 -22.14 -1.14
CA PHE A 14 29.07 -21.02 -2.04
C PHE A 14 28.11 -20.92 -3.24
N LEU A 15 27.45 -22.03 -3.58
CA LEU A 15 26.45 -22.13 -4.64
C LEU A 15 25.01 -22.01 -4.15
N ILE A 16 24.76 -21.79 -2.85
CA ILE A 16 23.50 -21.16 -2.43
C ILE A 16 23.55 -19.79 -3.08
N PRO A 17 22.75 -19.54 -4.14
CA PRO A 17 22.70 -18.22 -4.67
C PRO A 17 22.25 -17.35 -3.51
N CYS A 18 22.99 -16.29 -3.26
CA CYS A 18 22.49 -15.14 -2.54
C CYS A 18 21.34 -14.50 -3.36
N THR A 19 20.30 -15.28 -3.70
CA THR A 19 19.04 -14.85 -4.33
C THR A 19 18.03 -14.41 -3.27
N ALA A 20 18.45 -14.28 -2.01
CA ALA A 20 17.67 -13.65 -0.95
C ALA A 20 17.87 -12.12 -0.89
N GLN A 21 18.43 -11.50 -1.92
CA GLN A 21 18.48 -10.03 -2.02
C GLN A 21 17.98 -9.60 -3.39
N GLY A 22 16.65 -9.61 -3.53
CA GLY A 22 15.99 -8.57 -4.31
C GLY A 22 16.33 -7.23 -3.66
N ILE A 23 17.50 -6.68 -3.98
CA ILE A 23 17.84 -5.28 -3.70
C ILE A 23 16.84 -4.47 -4.52
N GLY A 24 15.65 -4.26 -3.96
CA GLY A 24 14.70 -3.32 -4.51
C GLY A 24 15.40 -1.98 -4.50
N ASN A 25 15.55 -1.35 -5.66
CA ASN A 25 16.09 0.01 -5.75
C ASN A 25 15.17 0.91 -4.94
N THR A 26 15.54 1.20 -3.69
CA THR A 26 14.81 2.14 -2.86
C THR A 26 15.21 3.54 -3.29
N SER A 27 14.22 4.37 -3.60
CA SER A 27 14.46 5.72 -4.05
C SER A 27 13.43 6.65 -3.42
N SER A 28 13.87 7.87 -3.13
CA SER A 28 13.02 8.88 -2.51
C SER A 28 12.28 9.64 -3.61
N ILE A 29 10.97 9.48 -3.65
CA ILE A 29 10.09 10.13 -4.61
C ILE A 29 9.39 11.30 -3.92
N GLY A 30 9.40 12.46 -4.56
CA GLY A 30 8.58 13.58 -4.12
C GLY A 30 7.12 13.31 -4.46
N LEU A 31 6.29 13.04 -3.45
CA LEU A 31 4.84 12.93 -3.61
C LEU A 31 4.13 14.17 -3.07
N SER A 32 3.03 14.53 -3.73
CA SER A 32 2.16 15.56 -3.20
C SER A 32 1.35 14.98 -2.02
N TYR A 33 1.29 15.72 -0.94
CA TYR A 33 0.40 15.48 0.18
C TYR A 33 -0.99 16.02 -0.15
N TYR A 34 -2.00 15.18 0.11
CA TYR A 34 -3.40 15.51 -0.03
C TYR A 34 -4.12 15.27 1.29
N GLU A 35 -5.17 16.05 1.53
CA GLU A 35 -6.12 15.82 2.61
C GLU A 35 -7.44 15.30 2.05
N LEU A 36 -8.00 14.27 2.70
CA LEU A 36 -9.36 13.82 2.48
C LEU A 36 -10.32 14.80 3.17
N HIS A 37 -10.95 15.66 2.39
CA HIS A 37 -11.86 16.69 2.92
C HIS A 37 -13.33 16.23 2.92
N HIS A 38 -13.64 15.07 2.33
CA HIS A 38 -14.96 14.48 2.42
C HIS A 38 -15.18 13.85 3.81
N SER A 39 -15.96 14.53 4.67
CA SER A 39 -16.14 14.16 6.08
C SER A 39 -16.64 12.74 6.30
N ASN A 40 -17.70 12.31 5.57
CA ASN A 40 -18.27 10.98 5.77
C ASN A 40 -17.30 9.87 5.36
N LEU A 41 -16.58 10.03 4.23
CA LEU A 41 -15.53 9.09 3.83
C LEU A 41 -14.43 8.99 4.87
N ARG A 42 -13.94 10.12 5.38
CA ARG A 42 -12.91 10.13 6.43
C ARG A 42 -13.42 9.44 7.71
N LYS A 43 -14.69 9.64 8.07
CA LYS A 43 -15.34 8.96 9.20
C LYS A 43 -15.40 7.46 8.98
N GLU A 44 -15.91 6.99 7.83
CA GLU A 44 -15.99 5.56 7.51
C GLU A 44 -14.61 4.89 7.52
N ILE A 45 -13.57 5.55 6.99
CA ILE A 45 -12.20 5.02 7.03
C ILE A 45 -11.69 4.90 8.47
N LEU A 46 -11.99 5.89 9.34
CA LEU A 46 -11.63 5.83 10.75
C LEU A 46 -12.38 4.69 11.48
N ASP A 47 -13.69 4.60 11.25
CA ASP A 47 -14.58 3.69 11.97
C ASP A 47 -14.38 2.23 11.54
N ILE A 48 -14.09 1.97 10.26
CA ILE A 48 -13.97 0.62 9.70
C ILE A 48 -12.49 0.23 9.58
N THR A 49 -11.73 0.90 8.71
CA THR A 49 -10.37 0.49 8.37
C THR A 49 -9.42 0.70 9.55
N ILE A 50 -9.36 1.89 10.12
CA ILE A 50 -8.42 2.20 11.21
C ILE A 50 -8.78 1.43 12.49
N SER A 51 -10.07 1.34 12.84
CA SER A 51 -10.52 0.51 13.97
C SER A 51 -10.12 -0.95 13.80
N TYR A 52 -10.24 -1.51 12.59
CA TYR A 52 -9.80 -2.88 12.31
C TYR A 52 -8.30 -3.05 12.55
N LEU A 53 -7.47 -2.15 12.00
CA LEU A 53 -6.02 -2.23 12.14
C LEU A 53 -5.59 -2.17 13.61
N LYS A 54 -6.21 -1.28 14.39
CA LYS A 54 -5.99 -1.18 15.84
C LYS A 54 -6.43 -2.45 16.57
N LYS A 55 -7.62 -2.98 16.27
CA LYS A 55 -8.15 -4.22 16.87
C LYS A 55 -7.23 -5.41 16.61
N LYS A 56 -6.61 -5.48 15.43
CA LYS A 56 -5.67 -6.54 15.04
C LYS A 56 -4.22 -6.25 15.45
N ASN A 57 -3.96 -5.15 16.15
CA ASN A 57 -2.60 -4.70 16.54
C ASN A 57 -1.64 -4.61 15.35
N ILE A 58 -2.13 -4.18 14.19
CA ILE A 58 -1.32 -4.06 12.98
C ILE A 58 -0.50 -2.75 13.06
N PRO A 59 0.84 -2.81 13.02
CA PRO A 59 1.66 -1.61 13.22
C PRO A 59 1.75 -0.75 11.95
N SER A 60 1.46 0.55 12.09
CA SER A 60 1.60 1.56 11.03
C SER A 60 3.04 1.77 10.54
N SER A 61 4.05 1.32 11.31
CA SER A 61 5.46 1.42 10.95
C SER A 61 5.88 0.45 9.85
N LYS A 62 5.22 -0.72 9.77
CA LYS A 62 5.53 -1.80 8.81
C LYS A 62 4.50 -1.93 7.70
N LYS A 63 3.27 -1.49 7.92
CA LYS A 63 2.20 -1.54 6.92
C LYS A 63 1.95 -0.20 6.26
N MET A 64 1.41 -0.25 5.06
CA MET A 64 0.99 0.92 4.30
C MET A 64 -0.31 0.58 3.58
N LEU A 65 -1.17 1.59 3.41
CA LEU A 65 -2.43 1.40 2.70
C LEU A 65 -2.33 1.99 1.30
N VAL A 66 -2.81 1.28 0.29
CA VAL A 66 -2.94 1.80 -1.07
C VAL A 66 -4.42 2.08 -1.31
N MET A 67 -4.76 3.36 -1.45
CA MET A 67 -6.09 3.82 -1.74
C MET A 67 -6.22 4.13 -3.23
N THR A 68 -6.96 3.29 -3.96
CA THR A 68 -7.23 3.50 -5.39
C THR A 68 -8.56 4.19 -5.58
N LEU A 69 -8.52 5.37 -6.20
CA LEU A 69 -9.69 6.20 -6.51
C LEU A 69 -10.10 6.00 -7.97
N THR A 70 -11.27 5.41 -8.19
CA THR A 70 -11.83 5.18 -9.53
C THR A 70 -13.11 5.95 -9.71
N ARG A 71 -13.08 7.01 -10.53
CA ARG A 71 -14.27 7.78 -10.87
C ARG A 71 -15.25 6.93 -11.69
N ARG A 72 -16.52 6.95 -11.32
CA ARG A 72 -17.64 6.33 -12.03
C ARG A 72 -18.68 7.40 -12.36
N SER A 73 -19.65 7.07 -13.21
CA SER A 73 -20.71 8.00 -13.62
C SER A 73 -21.56 8.51 -12.44
N LYS A 74 -21.79 7.67 -11.43
CA LYS A 74 -22.62 7.98 -10.26
C LYS A 74 -21.85 8.24 -8.96
N GLY A 75 -20.52 8.38 -9.01
CA GLY A 75 -19.72 8.51 -7.79
C GLY A 75 -18.26 8.08 -7.94
N THR A 76 -17.63 7.76 -6.81
CA THR A 76 -16.25 7.25 -6.76
C THR A 76 -16.23 5.87 -6.11
N LEU A 77 -15.65 4.89 -6.80
CA LEU A 77 -15.28 3.62 -6.21
C LEU A 77 -13.89 3.75 -5.59
N ILE A 78 -13.75 3.34 -4.33
CA ILE A 78 -12.54 3.53 -3.53
C ILE A 78 -12.14 2.17 -3.00
N SER A 79 -11.04 1.61 -3.48
CA SER A 79 -10.44 0.43 -2.86
C SER A 79 -9.32 0.85 -1.92
N ILE A 80 -9.19 0.18 -0.79
CA ILE A 80 -8.11 0.34 0.16
C ILE A 80 -7.50 -1.03 0.39
N ASP A 81 -6.24 -1.20 -0.02
CA ASP A 81 -5.50 -2.45 0.15
C ASP A 81 -4.42 -2.25 1.21
N LEU A 82 -4.38 -3.14 2.21
CA LEU A 82 -3.31 -3.19 3.21
C LEU A 82 -2.14 -4.01 2.65
N LEU A 83 -0.96 -3.40 2.61
CA LEU A 83 0.26 -4.04 2.14
C LEU A 83 1.38 -3.87 3.16
N ASP A 84 2.36 -4.78 3.12
CA ASP A 84 3.65 -4.52 3.72
C ASP A 84 4.32 -3.35 3.00
N LYS A 85 4.92 -2.45 3.77
CA LYS A 85 5.55 -1.24 3.24
C LYS A 85 6.64 -1.56 2.22
N ASP A 86 7.35 -2.67 2.42
CA ASP A 86 8.41 -3.13 1.51
C ASP A 86 7.87 -3.67 0.19
N ASP A 87 6.57 -3.99 0.12
CA ASP A 87 5.86 -4.48 -1.06
C ASP A 87 5.14 -3.38 -1.84
N VAL A 88 4.97 -2.18 -1.26
CA VAL A 88 4.41 -1.04 -1.99
C VAL A 88 5.40 -0.58 -3.06
N ARG A 89 5.03 -0.81 -4.32
CA ARG A 89 5.80 -0.37 -5.50
C ARG A 89 5.28 0.96 -6.01
N TYR A 90 6.18 1.82 -6.45
CA TYR A 90 5.79 3.03 -7.15
C TYR A 90 5.44 2.73 -8.62
N ASP A 91 4.28 3.20 -9.08
CA ASP A 91 3.85 3.15 -10.48
C ASP A 91 3.38 4.55 -10.95
N ASN A 92 3.14 4.70 -12.26
CA ASN A 92 2.70 5.97 -12.85
C ASN A 92 1.26 6.37 -12.49
N LYS A 93 0.52 5.54 -11.76
CA LYS A 93 -0.84 5.83 -11.30
C LYS A 93 -0.85 6.41 -9.89
N ILE A 94 0.27 6.34 -9.15
CA ILE A 94 0.42 6.99 -7.86
C ILE A 94 0.67 8.49 -8.09
N PHE A 95 -0.22 9.31 -7.57
CA PHE A 95 -0.13 10.77 -7.72
C PHE A 95 0.17 11.49 -6.39
N GLY A 96 0.01 10.80 -5.26
CA GLY A 96 0.21 11.42 -3.96
C GLY A 96 0.03 10.48 -2.78
N TYR A 97 -0.06 11.08 -1.61
CA TYR A 97 -0.34 10.37 -0.38
C TYR A 97 -1.20 11.22 0.56
N THR A 98 -1.83 10.56 1.52
CA THR A 98 -2.47 11.20 2.67
C THR A 98 -2.09 10.46 3.96
N LYS A 99 -2.36 11.08 5.10
CA LYS A 99 -2.17 10.48 6.43
C LYS A 99 -3.48 10.58 7.19
N ILE A 100 -3.88 9.46 7.78
CA ILE A 100 -5.02 9.40 8.68
C ILE A 100 -4.52 8.77 9.97
N LEU A 101 -4.45 9.57 11.04
CA LEU A 101 -3.70 9.25 12.24
C LEU A 101 -2.23 8.91 11.90
N ASP A 102 -1.73 7.78 12.37
CA ASP A 102 -0.38 7.27 12.17
C ASP A 102 -0.23 6.44 10.88
N TYR A 103 -1.33 6.12 10.19
CA TYR A 103 -1.30 5.33 8.96
C TYR A 103 -1.10 6.19 7.72
N THR A 104 -0.22 5.72 6.83
CA THR A 104 0.03 6.36 5.54
C THR A 104 -0.76 5.67 4.44
N PHE A 105 -1.51 6.45 3.68
CA PHE A 105 -2.29 6.01 2.53
C PHE A 105 -1.64 6.56 1.26
N ILE A 106 -1.19 5.68 0.38
CA ILE A 106 -0.73 6.03 -0.96
C ILE A 106 -1.94 6.15 -1.87
N LEU A 107 -2.04 7.28 -2.57
CA LEU A 107 -3.16 7.58 -3.44
C LEU A 107 -2.84 7.19 -4.88
N ARG A 108 -3.69 6.34 -5.45
CA ARG A 108 -3.58 5.84 -6.83
C ARG A 108 -4.85 6.16 -7.62
N GLY A 109 -4.72 6.40 -8.92
CA GLY A 109 -5.85 6.63 -9.82
C GLY A 109 -5.83 8.03 -10.41
N ASP A 110 -7.02 8.63 -10.59
CA ASP A 110 -7.15 9.97 -11.16
C ASP A 110 -7.02 11.05 -10.07
N GLU A 111 -6.01 11.92 -10.20
CA GLU A 111 -5.73 13.02 -9.27
C GLU A 111 -6.85 14.07 -9.21
N LYS A 112 -7.72 14.13 -10.23
CA LYS A 112 -8.82 15.10 -10.32
C LYS A 112 -10.04 14.71 -9.47
N ASN A 113 -9.83 13.87 -8.46
CA ASN A 113 -10.90 13.45 -7.58
C ASN A 113 -11.26 14.55 -6.56
N TRP A 114 -12.48 15.04 -6.65
CA TRP A 114 -13.10 16.02 -5.76
C TRP A 114 -13.17 15.64 -4.27
N ILE A 115 -12.75 14.45 -3.85
CA ILE A 115 -12.71 14.05 -2.42
C ILE A 115 -11.38 14.39 -1.73
N ILE A 116 -10.36 14.80 -2.50
CA ILE A 116 -9.02 15.13 -2.02
C ILE A 116 -8.67 16.59 -2.33
N LYS A 117 -7.96 17.25 -1.42
CA LYS A 117 -7.44 18.61 -1.60
C LYS A 117 -5.91 18.59 -1.48
N ARG A 118 -5.21 19.10 -2.48
CA ARG A 118 -3.75 19.21 -2.47
C ARG A 118 -3.33 20.29 -1.46
N LEU A 119 -2.36 19.98 -0.61
CA LEU A 119 -1.85 20.94 0.38
C LEU A 119 -0.38 21.31 0.16
N CYS A 120 0.52 20.33 0.05
CA CYS A 120 1.96 20.56 -0.04
C CYS A 120 2.70 19.37 -0.68
N LYS A 121 4.02 19.47 -0.95
CA LYS A 121 4.84 18.35 -1.46
C LYS A 121 5.80 17.85 -0.37
N HIS A 122 5.93 16.54 -0.23
CA HIS A 122 6.86 15.90 0.70
C HIS A 122 7.56 14.71 0.03
N LYS A 123 8.78 14.40 0.48
CA LYS A 123 9.52 13.23 0.00
C LYS A 123 9.10 11.98 0.77
N ILE A 124 8.73 10.92 0.05
CA ILE A 124 8.44 9.59 0.60
C ILE A 124 9.40 8.60 -0.05
N ARG A 125 9.90 7.63 0.73
CA ARG A 125 10.75 6.55 0.21
C ARG A 125 9.86 5.43 -0.32
N PHE A 126 10.13 5.00 -1.55
CA PHE A 126 9.47 3.86 -2.20
C PHE A 126 10.49 2.87 -2.69
N THR A 127 10.05 1.63 -2.87
CA THR A 127 10.83 0.59 -3.54
C THR A 127 10.38 0.50 -5.00
N PHE A 128 11.33 0.63 -5.93
CA PHE A 128 11.08 0.45 -7.36
C PHE A 128 11.18 -1.02 -7.70
N CYS A 129 10.15 -1.59 -8.33
CA CYS A 129 10.23 -2.94 -8.87
C CYS A 129 9.46 -3.06 -10.18
N LYS A 130 9.97 -3.89 -11.10
CA LYS A 130 9.34 -4.22 -12.38
C LYS A 130 8.32 -5.37 -12.28
N ARG A 131 8.28 -6.11 -11.16
CA ARG A 131 7.30 -7.19 -10.93
C ARG A 131 6.14 -6.69 -10.09
N ALA A 132 4.93 -7.10 -10.46
CA ALA A 132 3.72 -6.87 -9.67
C ALA A 132 3.83 -7.61 -8.32
N PRO A 133 3.31 -7.04 -7.22
CA PRO A 133 3.23 -7.77 -5.95
C PRO A 133 2.36 -9.03 -6.14
N MET A 134 2.80 -10.15 -5.55
CA MET A 134 1.94 -11.32 -5.40
C MET A 134 0.86 -10.98 -4.38
N ALA A 135 -0.41 -11.20 -4.73
CA ALA A 135 -1.57 -10.81 -3.93
C ALA A 135 -1.94 -11.85 -2.86
N ASP A 136 -0.93 -12.50 -2.27
CA ASP A 136 -1.15 -13.45 -1.17
C ASP A 136 -1.23 -12.64 0.14
N GLY A 137 -2.29 -12.81 0.93
CA GLY A 137 -2.44 -12.11 2.22
C GLY A 137 -3.05 -10.70 2.17
N VAL A 138 -3.82 -10.34 1.13
CA VAL A 138 -4.34 -8.96 0.97
C VAL A 138 -5.61 -8.73 1.78
N ILE A 139 -5.53 -7.86 2.78
CA ILE A 139 -6.69 -7.29 3.45
C ILE A 139 -7.15 -6.08 2.64
N SER A 140 -8.40 -6.08 2.17
CA SER A 140 -8.94 -5.02 1.33
C SER A 140 -10.34 -4.58 1.76
N TRP A 141 -10.58 -3.28 1.60
CA TRP A 141 -11.89 -2.66 1.76
C TRP A 141 -12.31 -2.00 0.44
N LEU A 142 -13.56 -2.16 0.06
CA LEU A 142 -14.14 -1.50 -1.09
C LEU A 142 -15.28 -0.60 -0.64
N PHE A 143 -15.13 0.69 -0.87
CA PHE A 143 -16.15 1.69 -0.60
C PHE A 143 -16.72 2.26 -1.89
N PHE A 144 -17.98 2.68 -1.84
CA PHE A 144 -18.59 3.50 -2.87
C PHE A 144 -19.06 4.82 -2.28
N GLN A 145 -18.58 5.93 -2.85
CA GLN A 145 -18.98 7.27 -2.48
C GLN A 145 -19.92 7.84 -3.56
N SER A 146 -21.11 8.28 -3.14
CA SER A 146 -22.09 8.95 -4.00
C SER A 146 -22.67 10.17 -3.30
N GLY A 147 -22.40 11.37 -3.83
CA GLY A 147 -22.76 12.62 -3.16
C GLY A 147 -22.15 12.70 -1.77
N ARG A 148 -22.98 12.79 -0.72
CA ARG A 148 -22.53 12.72 0.67
C ARG A 148 -22.50 11.30 1.25
N SER A 149 -23.11 10.34 0.58
CA SER A 149 -23.18 8.96 1.06
C SER A 149 -21.87 8.22 0.81
N VAL A 150 -21.47 7.39 1.76
CA VAL A 150 -20.36 6.45 1.64
C VAL A 150 -20.83 5.11 2.17
N GLU A 151 -20.64 4.07 1.38
CA GLU A 151 -21.06 2.71 1.71
C GLU A 151 -19.86 1.77 1.57
N LEU A 152 -19.68 0.87 2.54
CA LEU A 152 -18.76 -0.26 2.40
C LEU A 152 -19.45 -1.34 1.56
N LEU A 153 -18.94 -1.57 0.36
CA LEU A 153 -19.46 -2.59 -0.54
C LEU A 153 -18.90 -3.99 -0.24
N SER A 154 -17.62 -4.06 0.13
CA SER A 154 -17.00 -5.34 0.49
C SER A 154 -15.80 -5.16 1.41
N PHE A 155 -15.55 -6.19 2.21
CA PHE A 155 -14.34 -6.38 2.99
C PHE A 155 -13.82 -7.79 2.71
N ASN A 156 -12.54 -7.92 2.41
CA ASN A 156 -11.89 -9.20 2.17
C ASN A 156 -10.64 -9.32 3.04
N GLU A 157 -10.51 -10.45 3.72
CA GLU A 157 -9.38 -10.83 4.56
C GLU A 157 -8.95 -12.23 4.11
N ASN A 158 -8.12 -12.28 3.05
CA ASN A 158 -7.54 -13.53 2.57
C ASN A 158 -6.23 -13.79 3.32
N TRP A 159 -6.13 -14.94 4.00
CA TRP A 159 -4.92 -15.45 4.63
C TRP A 159 -4.35 -16.62 3.84
#